data_AF-A0A2G9FYM5-F1
#
_entry.id   AF-A0A2G9FYM5-F1
#
_cell.length_a   1.000
_cell.length_b   1.000
_cell.length_c   1.000
_cell.angle_alpha   90.00
_cell.angle_beta   90.00
_cell.angle_gamma   90.00
#
_symmetry.space_group_name_H-M   'P 1'
#
loop_
_entity.id
_entity.type
_entity.pdbx_description
1 polymer ?
#
loop_
_entity_poly.entity_id
_entity_poly.type
_entity_poly.pdbx_seq_one_letter_code
_entity_poly.pdbx_strand_id
1 'polypeptide(L)'
;MDKNSKEFAVELFDALARRRNISSNSITKDQLKDFWDEISDQSFDSQLQTFFDMVDKDARITEEEVREIIISASANKLSNIQKQADEYARLIMEEADPNERGYILIENLEKLLSNVGREKLKLTQDHVLKRWYRDFHYFLLDNWQRVWVMALWIAVMVALFAYKYMQYKNRAVFVVMGHCVCMAKGAADTLKLNMALILLPVCRNTVTWLRNKTRLGAVVPFDDNLNFHKVVALAITIGVGIHGMSHLACSFPQLLHASREKYEPMEPFFGDQPTSYWHFVKGWEGITGIVMVVLMAIAFTLASSSFRRNRVNLPKPLNKLTRFNAFWWSHLLFIIVYTLLIVHGIKLYLTHKWYEKTTWMYLVIPITLYVGERLIRVCQSNIKPVKILTAAIYPGNVLTLHMSKPQGFKYKSGQYIFVNCEAVSRFEWYPFFITSAPMDDYISVHIRTLEYWTRQLRVVSTEGCQPPIPTGQSGLLRTGCLPEQVLFKLLNCILSLVKDEMDKSLKIICIVLISIFKKDTFESLL
;
A
#
# COMPACT_ATOMS: atom_id res chain seq x y z
N MET A 1 -20.90 9.56 -11.05
CA MET A 1 -21.08 10.61 -10.01
C MET A 1 -22.26 10.21 -9.17
N ASP A 2 -22.13 10.34 -7.86
CA ASP A 2 -23.21 10.07 -6.91
C ASP A 2 -24.37 11.06 -7.13
N LYS A 3 -25.61 10.62 -6.95
CA LYS A 3 -26.81 11.43 -7.27
C LYS A 3 -26.87 12.68 -6.38
N ASN A 4 -26.51 12.52 -5.12
CA ASN A 4 -26.47 13.56 -4.09
C ASN A 4 -25.42 14.65 -4.38
N SER A 5 -24.33 14.31 -5.08
CA SER A 5 -23.29 15.29 -5.46
C SER A 5 -23.73 16.24 -6.56
N LYS A 6 -24.71 15.84 -7.38
CA LYS A 6 -25.26 16.69 -8.43
C LYS A 6 -26.30 17.64 -7.86
N GLU A 7 -27.16 17.16 -6.96
CA GLU A 7 -28.18 17.96 -6.28
C GLU A 7 -27.52 19.11 -5.50
N PHE A 8 -26.52 18.82 -4.67
CA PHE A 8 -25.76 19.84 -3.94
C PHE A 8 -25.09 20.88 -4.86
N ALA A 9 -24.53 20.44 -5.99
CA ALA A 9 -23.85 21.35 -6.93
C ALA A 9 -24.85 22.28 -7.65
N VAL A 10 -26.07 21.81 -7.90
CA VAL A 10 -27.15 22.61 -8.48
C VAL A 10 -27.68 23.60 -7.45
N GLU A 11 -27.89 23.17 -6.20
CA GLU A 11 -28.34 24.06 -5.12
C GLU A 11 -27.34 25.17 -4.82
N LEU A 12 -26.05 24.85 -4.79
CA LEU A 12 -24.97 25.83 -4.59
C LEU A 12 -24.92 26.82 -5.76
N PHE A 13 -25.06 26.32 -6.99
CA PHE A 13 -25.10 27.18 -8.17
C PHE A 13 -26.32 28.12 -8.14
N ASP A 14 -27.50 27.60 -7.82
CA ASP A 14 -28.73 28.36 -7.77
C ASP A 14 -28.68 29.42 -6.66
N ALA A 15 -28.10 29.12 -5.50
CA ALA A 15 -27.89 30.07 -4.40
C ALA A 15 -27.00 31.25 -4.83
N LEU A 16 -25.84 30.94 -5.41
CA LEU A 16 -24.87 31.94 -5.85
C LEU A 16 -25.39 32.78 -7.04
N ALA A 17 -26.21 32.18 -7.90
CA ALA A 17 -26.87 32.85 -9.01
C ALA A 17 -28.01 33.77 -8.56
N ARG A 18 -28.85 33.31 -7.60
CA ARG A 18 -29.95 34.11 -7.01
C ARG A 18 -29.42 35.38 -6.37
N ARG A 19 -28.34 35.28 -5.57
CA ARG A 19 -27.73 36.42 -4.88
C ARG A 19 -27.27 37.54 -5.82
N ARG A 20 -26.96 37.18 -7.07
CA ARG A 20 -26.46 38.11 -8.10
C ARG A 20 -27.49 38.41 -9.20
N ASN A 21 -28.75 38.02 -9.03
CA ASN A 21 -29.82 38.18 -10.02
C ASN A 21 -29.45 37.61 -11.41
N ILE A 22 -28.71 36.49 -11.45
CA ILE A 22 -28.35 35.82 -12.69
C ILE A 22 -29.46 34.82 -13.03
N SER A 23 -30.24 35.13 -14.06
CA SER A 23 -31.38 34.31 -14.52
C SER A 23 -31.05 33.40 -15.71
N SER A 24 -29.78 33.33 -16.12
CA SER A 24 -29.32 32.55 -17.27
C SER A 24 -28.79 31.18 -16.85
N ASN A 25 -29.08 30.14 -17.65
CA ASN A 25 -28.60 28.77 -17.47
C ASN A 25 -27.10 28.59 -17.78
N SER A 26 -26.36 29.67 -18.03
CA SER A 26 -24.93 29.66 -18.31
C SER A 26 -24.25 30.86 -17.67
N ILE A 27 -23.09 30.64 -17.06
CA ILE A 27 -22.24 31.68 -16.46
C ILE A 27 -21.03 31.98 -17.34
N THR A 28 -20.60 33.23 -17.34
CA THR A 28 -19.36 33.65 -18.01
C THR A 28 -18.13 33.27 -17.16
N LYS A 29 -16.94 33.31 -17.78
CA LYS A 29 -15.68 33.00 -17.09
C LYS A 29 -15.41 33.92 -15.88
N ASP A 30 -15.83 35.18 -15.98
CA ASP A 30 -15.65 36.15 -14.89
C ASP A 30 -16.63 35.87 -13.74
N GLN A 31 -17.89 35.55 -14.05
CA GLN A 31 -18.87 35.10 -13.04
C GLN A 31 -18.45 33.81 -12.33
N LEU A 32 -17.84 32.87 -13.06
CA LEU A 32 -17.30 31.65 -12.46
C LEU A 32 -16.14 31.95 -11.49
N LYS A 33 -15.29 32.94 -11.82
CA LYS A 33 -14.19 33.36 -10.96
C LYS A 33 -14.72 33.99 -9.67
N ASP A 34 -15.75 34.82 -9.76
CA ASP A 34 -16.37 35.44 -8.59
C ASP A 34 -17.03 34.41 -7.67
N PHE A 35 -17.69 33.39 -8.24
CA PHE A 35 -18.25 32.26 -7.48
C PHE A 35 -17.14 31.48 -6.78
N TRP A 36 -16.02 31.29 -7.47
CA TRP A 36 -14.87 30.58 -6.93
C TRP A 36 -14.20 31.33 -5.76
N ASP A 37 -14.06 32.65 -5.87
CA ASP A 37 -13.44 33.48 -4.83
C ASP A 37 -14.29 33.49 -3.55
N GLU A 38 -15.62 33.46 -3.67
CA GLU A 38 -16.56 33.37 -2.54
C GLU A 38 -16.56 31.98 -1.87
N ILE A 39 -16.61 30.90 -2.67
CA ILE A 39 -16.51 29.52 -2.14
C ILE A 39 -15.14 29.29 -1.47
N SER A 40 -14.10 30.00 -1.92
CA SER A 40 -12.75 29.91 -1.38
C SER A 40 -12.52 30.74 -0.12
N ASP A 41 -13.47 31.63 0.25
CA ASP A 41 -13.37 32.40 1.49
C ASP A 41 -13.50 31.47 2.71
N GLN A 42 -12.54 31.59 3.63
CA GLN A 42 -12.50 30.81 4.87
C GLN A 42 -13.13 31.52 6.07
N SER A 43 -13.68 32.72 5.86
CA SER A 43 -14.42 33.40 6.91
C SER A 43 -15.68 32.60 7.27
N PHE A 44 -15.88 32.40 8.58
CA PHE A 44 -17.01 31.64 9.10
C PHE A 44 -18.34 32.26 8.66
N ASP A 45 -18.41 33.59 8.63
CA ASP A 45 -19.62 34.34 8.28
C ASP A 45 -19.97 34.19 6.78
N SER A 46 -18.99 34.24 5.86
CA SER A 46 -19.25 34.03 4.42
C SER A 46 -19.66 32.59 4.12
N GLN A 47 -19.06 31.60 4.79
CA GLN A 47 -19.43 30.19 4.62
C GLN A 47 -20.83 29.91 5.16
N LEU A 48 -21.16 30.51 6.30
CA LEU A 48 -22.47 30.37 6.92
C LEU A 48 -23.56 31.03 6.07
N GLN A 49 -23.30 32.23 5.54
CA GLN A 49 -24.23 32.91 4.64
C GLN A 49 -24.49 32.12 3.35
N THR A 50 -23.43 31.63 2.71
CA THR A 50 -23.55 30.80 1.49
C THR A 50 -24.36 29.53 1.76
N PHE A 51 -24.19 28.97 2.95
CA PHE A 51 -24.94 27.80 3.39
C PHE A 51 -26.42 28.12 3.62
N PHE A 52 -26.75 29.25 4.23
CA PHE A 52 -28.14 29.68 4.38
C PHE A 52 -28.81 29.95 3.03
N ASP A 53 -28.12 30.62 2.11
CA ASP A 53 -28.65 30.95 0.78
C ASP A 53 -28.94 29.68 -0.07
N MET A 54 -28.28 28.56 0.23
CA MET A 54 -28.53 27.25 -0.38
C MET A 54 -29.78 26.57 0.14
N VAL A 55 -30.03 26.67 1.44
CA VAL A 55 -31.15 26.01 2.11
C VAL A 55 -32.43 26.82 1.94
N ASP A 56 -32.33 28.15 1.84
CA ASP A 56 -33.47 29.05 1.91
C ASP A 56 -34.18 29.30 0.56
N LYS A 57 -35.52 29.29 0.61
CA LYS A 57 -36.41 29.83 -0.42
C LYS A 57 -37.37 30.92 0.08
N ASP A 58 -37.63 31.04 1.40
CA ASP A 58 -38.72 31.87 1.98
C ASP A 58 -38.40 32.50 3.38
N ALA A 59 -37.13 32.60 3.77
CA ALA A 59 -36.64 33.16 5.04
C ALA A 59 -37.11 32.44 6.33
N ARG A 60 -37.49 31.17 6.23
CA ARG A 60 -37.93 30.31 7.35
C ARG A 60 -37.31 28.94 7.20
N ILE A 61 -36.79 28.38 8.29
CA ILE A 61 -36.18 27.04 8.28
C ILE A 61 -37.06 26.09 9.09
N THR A 62 -37.61 25.08 8.42
CA THR A 62 -38.43 24.02 9.03
C THR A 62 -37.57 22.91 9.62
N GLU A 63 -38.15 22.06 10.47
CA GLU A 63 -37.44 20.93 11.09
C GLU A 63 -36.90 19.95 10.03
N GLU A 64 -37.66 19.73 8.95
CA GLU A 64 -37.27 18.92 7.81
C GLU A 64 -36.03 19.48 7.09
N GLU A 65 -35.96 20.80 6.92
CA GLU A 65 -34.80 21.47 6.31
C GLU A 65 -33.57 21.40 7.23
N VAL A 66 -33.73 21.56 8.55
CA VAL A 66 -32.64 21.33 9.53
C VAL A 66 -32.14 19.88 9.48
N ARG A 67 -33.04 18.92 9.31
CA ARG A 67 -32.69 17.51 9.14
C ARG A 67 -31.91 17.27 7.85
N GLU A 68 -32.34 17.83 6.73
CA GLU A 68 -31.63 17.74 5.44
C GLU A 68 -30.25 18.40 5.50
N ILE A 69 -30.10 19.52 6.22
CA ILE A 69 -28.82 20.16 6.54
C ILE A 69 -27.87 19.18 7.25
N ILE A 70 -28.34 18.49 8.30
CA ILE A 70 -27.50 17.55 9.06
C ILE A 70 -27.10 16.35 8.20
N ILE A 71 -28.02 15.87 7.36
CA ILE A 71 -27.78 14.73 6.46
C ILE A 71 -26.80 15.11 5.34
N SER A 72 -26.93 16.28 4.72
CA SER A 72 -26.03 16.77 3.67
C SER A 72 -24.61 17.02 4.20
N ALA A 73 -24.47 17.60 5.40
CA ALA A 73 -23.18 17.75 6.07
C ALA A 73 -22.50 16.40 6.41
N SER A 74 -23.30 15.34 6.65
CA SER A 74 -22.81 13.98 6.96
C SER A 74 -22.23 13.22 5.75
N ALA A 75 -22.36 13.77 4.54
CA ALA A 75 -21.76 13.23 3.30
C ALA A 75 -20.23 13.06 3.38
N ASN A 76 -19.58 13.68 4.38
CA ASN A 76 -18.17 13.49 4.73
C ASN A 76 -17.86 12.21 5.57
N LYS A 77 -18.64 11.13 5.39
CA LYS A 77 -18.41 9.78 5.95
C LYS A 77 -18.58 9.63 7.48
N LEU A 78 -19.54 10.34 8.08
CA LEU A 78 -19.94 10.12 9.47
C LEU A 78 -21.28 9.39 9.52
N SER A 79 -21.25 8.06 9.32
CA SER A 79 -22.44 7.21 9.23
C SER A 79 -23.33 7.18 10.49
N ASN A 80 -22.80 7.65 11.63
CA ASN A 80 -23.56 7.73 12.89
C ASN A 80 -24.46 8.97 12.96
N ILE A 81 -24.07 10.07 12.31
CA ILE A 81 -24.83 11.34 12.33
C ILE A 81 -26.12 11.18 11.52
N GLN A 82 -26.08 10.46 10.39
CA GLN A 82 -27.26 10.21 9.57
C GLN A 82 -28.35 9.40 10.30
N LYS A 83 -27.99 8.60 11.31
CA LYS A 83 -28.94 7.83 12.13
C LYS A 83 -29.57 8.63 13.27
N GLN A 84 -28.95 9.74 13.66
CA GLN A 84 -29.37 10.60 14.76
C GLN A 84 -29.77 12.00 14.28
N ALA A 85 -29.82 12.23 12.96
CA ALA A 85 -30.16 13.52 12.37
C ALA A 85 -31.52 14.03 12.85
N ASP A 86 -32.48 13.12 13.04
CA ASP A 86 -33.83 13.42 13.53
C ASP A 86 -33.80 13.88 14.99
N GLU A 87 -32.96 13.25 15.82
CA GLU A 87 -32.81 13.61 17.24
C GLU A 87 -32.08 14.95 17.40
N TYR A 88 -31.08 15.23 16.55
CA TYR A 88 -30.36 16.49 16.53
C TYR A 88 -31.18 17.64 15.94
N ALA A 89 -31.93 17.41 14.86
CA ALA A 89 -32.85 18.41 14.30
C ALA A 89 -33.88 18.82 15.36
N ARG A 90 -34.46 17.85 16.08
CA ARG A 90 -35.41 18.11 17.16
C ARG A 90 -34.80 18.91 18.31
N LEU A 91 -33.58 18.59 18.75
CA LEU A 91 -32.89 19.35 19.81
C LEU A 91 -32.54 20.79 19.38
N ILE A 92 -32.21 21.00 18.10
CA ILE A 92 -31.94 22.33 17.56
C ILE A 92 -33.23 23.15 17.47
N MET A 93 -34.34 22.53 17.06
CA MET A 93 -35.66 23.17 17.04
C MET A 93 -36.13 23.54 18.45
N GLU A 94 -35.92 22.68 19.45
CA GLU A 94 -36.29 22.92 20.86
C GLU A 94 -35.56 24.15 21.44
N GLU A 95 -34.29 24.36 21.07
CA GLU A 95 -33.50 25.50 21.53
C GLU A 95 -33.75 26.78 20.71
N ALA A 96 -33.95 26.65 19.39
CA ALA A 96 -34.04 27.79 18.46
C ALA A 96 -35.47 28.29 18.20
N ASP A 97 -36.50 27.48 18.50
CA ASP A 97 -37.92 27.82 18.43
C ASP A 97 -38.62 27.58 19.79
N PRO A 98 -38.32 28.38 20.83
CA PRO A 98 -38.88 28.23 22.18
C PRO A 98 -40.39 28.50 22.25
N ASN A 99 -41.02 28.93 21.16
CA ASN A 99 -42.45 29.22 21.07
C ASN A 99 -43.23 28.15 20.29
N GLU A 100 -42.61 27.03 19.90
CA GLU A 100 -43.21 25.91 19.17
C GLU A 100 -43.98 26.32 17.90
N ARG A 101 -43.41 27.24 17.10
CA ARG A 101 -44.02 27.73 15.86
C ARG A 101 -43.81 26.77 14.68
N GLY A 102 -42.92 25.80 14.81
CA GLY A 102 -42.60 24.80 13.79
C GLY A 102 -41.60 25.30 12.73
N TYR A 103 -40.97 26.46 12.94
CA TYR A 103 -39.94 27.00 12.05
C TYR A 103 -39.02 27.97 12.81
N ILE A 104 -37.73 27.99 12.44
CA ILE A 104 -36.71 28.89 12.98
C ILE A 104 -36.55 30.09 12.06
N LEU A 105 -36.51 31.30 12.64
CA LEU A 105 -36.11 32.52 11.94
C LEU A 105 -34.57 32.59 11.88
N ILE A 106 -34.03 32.96 10.72
CA ILE A 106 -32.58 33.02 10.45
C ILE A 106 -31.83 33.83 11.51
N GLU A 107 -32.39 34.95 11.97
CA GLU A 107 -31.81 35.81 13.01
C GLU A 107 -31.60 35.07 14.35
N ASN A 108 -32.51 34.16 14.73
CA ASN A 108 -32.39 33.38 15.95
C ASN A 108 -31.31 32.31 15.81
N LEU A 109 -31.20 31.69 14.64
CA LEU A 109 -30.18 30.68 14.35
C LEU A 109 -28.79 31.30 14.23
N GLU A 110 -28.65 32.47 13.59
CA GLU A 110 -27.40 33.25 13.55
C GLU A 110 -26.92 33.64 14.94
N LYS A 111 -27.84 34.04 15.84
CA LYS A 111 -27.53 34.37 17.22
C LYS A 111 -27.06 33.15 18.01
N LEU A 112 -27.68 31.99 17.79
CA LEU A 112 -27.31 30.71 18.40
C LEU A 112 -25.92 30.24 17.91
N LEU A 113 -25.67 30.30 16.60
CA LEU A 113 -24.39 29.93 15.98
C LEU A 113 -23.26 30.92 16.30
N SER A 114 -23.58 32.22 16.41
CA SER A 114 -22.64 33.26 16.85
C SER A 114 -22.23 33.08 18.31
N ASN A 115 -23.16 32.67 19.18
CA ASN A 115 -22.84 32.33 20.57
C ASN A 115 -21.96 31.08 20.67
N VAL A 116 -22.25 30.04 19.88
CA VAL A 116 -21.42 28.83 19.78
C VAL A 116 -20.01 29.17 19.25
N GLY A 117 -19.90 30.04 18.24
CA GLY A 117 -18.62 30.52 17.71
C GLY A 117 -17.79 31.30 18.74
N ARG A 118 -18.45 32.10 19.58
CA ARG A 118 -17.81 32.92 20.63
C ARG A 118 -17.39 32.09 21.84
N GLU A 119 -18.13 31.04 22.20
CA GLU A 119 -17.71 30.05 23.19
C GLU A 119 -16.54 29.19 22.70
N LYS A 120 -16.56 28.79 21.42
CA LYS A 120 -15.47 28.03 20.78
C LYS A 120 -14.13 28.78 20.82
N LEU A 121 -14.16 30.12 20.81
CA LEU A 121 -12.96 30.97 20.91
C LEU A 121 -12.40 31.03 22.35
N LYS A 122 -13.27 31.14 23.37
CA LYS A 122 -12.86 31.12 24.80
C LYS A 122 -12.38 29.74 25.28
N LEU A 123 -12.89 28.67 24.68
CA LEU A 123 -12.52 27.28 25.00
C LEU A 123 -11.16 26.84 24.40
N THR A 124 -10.47 27.71 23.66
CA THR A 124 -9.27 27.32 22.90
C THR A 124 -7.98 27.27 23.76
N GLN A 125 -7.94 27.96 24.89
CA GLN A 125 -6.68 28.20 25.61
C GLN A 125 -6.34 27.15 26.69
N ASP A 126 -7.35 26.53 27.32
CA ASP A 126 -7.18 25.44 28.31
C ASP A 126 -7.29 24.01 27.71
N HIS A 127 -7.54 23.89 26.41
CA HIS A 127 -7.95 22.63 25.77
C HIS A 127 -6.84 21.86 25.06
N VAL A 128 -5.61 22.35 24.95
CA VAL A 128 -4.57 21.69 24.12
C VAL A 128 -4.13 20.36 24.72
N LEU A 129 -3.85 20.29 26.02
CA LEU A 129 -3.45 19.05 26.71
C LEU A 129 -4.60 18.03 26.77
N LYS A 130 -5.81 18.49 27.08
CA LYS A 130 -7.00 17.63 27.13
C LYS A 130 -7.39 17.11 25.75
N ARG A 131 -7.21 17.92 24.71
CA ARG A 131 -7.38 17.53 23.30
C ARG A 131 -6.30 16.53 22.88
N TRP A 132 -5.03 16.76 23.22
CA TRP A 132 -3.96 15.82 22.92
C TRP A 132 -4.17 14.46 23.60
N TYR A 133 -4.57 14.46 24.88
CA TYR A 133 -4.94 13.24 25.59
C TYR A 133 -6.11 12.53 24.94
N ARG A 134 -7.17 13.25 24.56
CA ARG A 134 -8.35 12.69 23.91
C ARG A 134 -8.03 12.14 22.52
N ASP A 135 -7.28 12.87 21.72
CA ASP A 135 -6.86 12.46 20.37
C ASP A 135 -5.91 11.25 20.45
N PHE A 136 -5.00 11.23 21.43
CA PHE A 136 -4.13 10.08 21.71
C PHE A 136 -4.92 8.86 22.19
N HIS A 137 -5.91 9.05 23.05
CA HIS A 137 -6.79 7.98 23.53
C HIS A 137 -7.61 7.38 22.40
N TYR A 138 -8.21 8.21 21.53
CA TYR A 138 -8.90 7.71 20.34
C TYR A 138 -7.95 7.00 19.37
N PHE A 139 -6.74 7.54 19.16
CA PHE A 139 -5.73 6.87 18.33
C PHE A 139 -5.36 5.49 18.89
N LEU A 140 -5.16 5.38 20.21
CA LEU A 140 -4.86 4.11 20.87
C LEU A 140 -6.03 3.14 20.74
N LEU A 141 -7.27 3.58 20.98
CA LEU A 141 -8.45 2.74 20.82
C LEU A 141 -8.61 2.22 19.38
N ASP A 142 -8.43 3.09 18.38
CA ASP A 142 -8.58 2.72 16.97
C ASP A 142 -7.44 1.84 16.45
N ASN A 143 -6.25 1.92 17.07
CA ASN A 143 -5.04 1.24 16.60
C ASN A 143 -4.41 0.29 17.64
N TRP A 144 -5.14 -0.09 18.68
CA TRP A 144 -4.59 -0.84 19.82
C TRP A 144 -3.88 -2.13 19.40
N GLN A 145 -4.42 -2.85 18.40
CA GLN A 145 -3.82 -4.06 17.82
C GLN A 145 -2.43 -3.78 17.23
N ARG A 146 -2.28 -2.67 16.49
CA ARG A 146 -1.00 -2.26 15.90
C ARG A 146 -0.01 -1.92 17.00
N VAL A 147 -0.44 -1.12 17.98
CA VAL A 147 0.38 -0.67 19.10
C VAL A 147 0.87 -1.85 19.92
N TRP A 148 -0.01 -2.80 20.25
CA TRP A 148 0.32 -4.01 20.98
C TRP A 148 1.36 -4.87 20.26
N VAL A 149 1.15 -5.17 18.97
CA VAL A 149 2.10 -5.99 18.18
C VAL A 149 3.45 -5.29 18.06
N MET A 150 3.46 -3.97 17.87
CA MET A 150 4.69 -3.17 17.82
C MET A 150 5.42 -3.17 19.17
N ALA A 151 4.70 -2.98 20.28
CA ALA A 151 5.26 -3.01 21.62
C ALA A 151 5.87 -4.39 21.94
N LEU A 152 5.15 -5.47 21.62
CA LEU A 152 5.64 -6.84 21.80
C LEU A 152 6.92 -7.09 20.99
N TRP A 153 6.92 -6.72 19.71
CA TRP A 153 8.09 -6.90 18.84
C TRP A 153 9.30 -6.08 19.34
N ILE A 154 9.12 -4.83 19.72
CA ILE A 154 10.17 -3.98 20.29
C ILE A 154 10.69 -4.58 21.61
N ALA A 155 9.80 -5.02 22.50
CA ALA A 155 10.18 -5.65 23.76
C ALA A 155 11.04 -6.89 23.54
N VAL A 156 10.66 -7.77 22.60
CA VAL A 156 11.46 -8.94 22.23
C VAL A 156 12.83 -8.53 21.67
N MET A 157 12.89 -7.52 20.80
CA MET A 157 14.17 -7.03 20.28
C MET A 157 15.09 -6.49 21.38
N VAL A 158 14.56 -5.67 22.29
CA VAL A 158 15.31 -5.12 23.42
C VAL A 158 15.80 -6.24 24.34
N ALA A 159 14.94 -7.21 24.66
CA ALA A 159 15.29 -8.35 25.49
C ALA A 159 16.41 -9.20 24.87
N LEU A 160 16.31 -9.53 23.58
CA LEU A 160 17.35 -10.29 22.86
C LEU A 160 18.67 -9.51 22.80
N PHE A 161 18.60 -8.22 22.48
CA PHE A 161 19.77 -7.36 22.43
C PHE A 161 20.46 -7.32 23.80
N ALA A 162 19.71 -7.03 24.87
CA ALA A 162 20.22 -6.96 26.24
C ALA A 162 20.79 -8.30 26.71
N TYR A 163 20.09 -9.40 26.42
CA TYR A 163 20.56 -10.76 26.74
C TYR A 163 21.92 -11.05 26.09
N LYS A 164 22.06 -10.82 24.79
CA LYS A 164 23.34 -11.04 24.10
C LYS A 164 24.42 -10.06 24.50
N TYR A 165 24.06 -8.82 24.74
CA TYR A 165 24.99 -7.81 25.24
C TYR A 165 25.59 -8.27 26.58
N MET A 166 24.75 -8.70 27.54
CA MET A 166 25.21 -9.15 28.85
C MET A 166 25.99 -10.47 28.75
N GLN A 167 25.56 -11.39 27.88
CA GLN A 167 26.28 -12.62 27.60
C GLN A 167 27.71 -12.36 27.14
N TYR A 168 27.92 -11.40 26.23
CA TYR A 168 29.25 -11.10 25.69
C TYR A 168 30.08 -10.21 26.61
N LYS A 169 29.45 -9.38 27.46
CA LYS A 169 30.14 -8.62 28.50
C LYS A 169 30.89 -9.53 29.49
N ASN A 170 30.33 -10.70 29.76
CA ASN A 170 30.88 -11.68 30.71
C ASN A 170 31.81 -12.72 30.05
N ARG A 171 32.21 -12.54 28.79
CA ARG A 171 33.14 -13.44 28.06
C ARG A 171 34.54 -12.84 27.97
N ALA A 172 35.55 -13.71 27.84
CA ALA A 172 36.95 -13.29 27.67
C ALA A 172 37.18 -12.32 26.49
N VAL A 173 36.37 -12.43 25.43
CA VAL A 173 36.42 -11.53 24.25
C VAL A 173 36.12 -10.06 24.57
N PHE A 174 35.45 -9.79 25.69
CA PHE A 174 35.18 -8.43 26.15
C PHE A 174 36.46 -7.70 26.58
N VAL A 175 37.48 -8.41 27.06
CA VAL A 175 38.74 -7.81 27.53
C VAL A 175 39.45 -7.05 26.41
N VAL A 176 39.36 -7.56 25.17
CA VAL A 176 39.97 -6.94 23.98
C VAL A 176 39.00 -6.02 23.26
N MET A 177 37.81 -6.52 22.91
CA MET A 177 36.88 -5.82 22.03
C MET A 177 35.86 -4.92 22.77
N GLY A 178 35.86 -4.95 24.10
CA GLY A 178 35.02 -4.12 24.96
C GLY A 178 33.54 -4.11 24.57
N HIS A 179 32.93 -2.93 24.65
CA HIS A 179 31.52 -2.75 24.31
C HIS A 179 31.21 -3.00 22.82
N CYS A 180 32.19 -2.96 21.93
CA CYS A 180 31.98 -3.12 20.51
C CYS A 180 31.56 -4.55 20.14
N VAL A 181 32.13 -5.58 20.78
CA VAL A 181 31.65 -6.95 20.57
C VAL A 181 30.23 -7.14 21.13
N CYS A 182 29.90 -6.51 22.26
CA CYS A 182 28.55 -6.59 22.84
C CYS A 182 27.50 -5.94 21.93
N MET A 183 27.80 -4.74 21.40
CA MET A 183 26.93 -4.06 20.43
C MET A 183 26.78 -4.88 19.14
N ALA A 184 27.89 -5.40 18.62
CA ALA A 184 27.88 -6.20 17.40
C ALA A 184 27.04 -7.48 17.55
N LYS A 185 27.15 -8.17 18.69
CA LYS A 185 26.45 -9.43 18.96
C LYS A 185 25.00 -9.22 19.36
N GLY A 186 24.69 -8.16 20.11
CA GLY A 186 23.31 -7.74 20.38
C GLY A 186 22.57 -7.42 19.09
N ALA A 187 23.17 -6.59 18.23
CA ALA A 187 22.60 -6.24 16.93
C ALA A 187 22.48 -7.46 15.99
N ALA A 188 23.44 -8.38 16.02
CA ALA A 188 23.37 -9.62 15.24
C ALA A 188 22.17 -10.49 15.64
N ASP A 189 21.82 -10.55 16.93
CA ASP A 189 20.69 -11.39 17.38
C ASP A 189 19.34 -10.79 17.01
N THR A 190 19.20 -9.46 17.13
CA THR A 190 18.00 -8.78 16.62
C THR A 190 17.89 -8.88 15.10
N LEU A 191 19.02 -8.85 14.37
CA LEU A 191 19.04 -9.10 12.94
C LEU A 191 18.55 -10.50 12.59
N LYS A 192 18.99 -11.55 13.29
CA LYS A 192 18.49 -12.92 13.04
C LYS A 192 16.97 -13.00 13.19
N LEU A 193 16.43 -12.39 14.25
CA LEU A 193 14.98 -12.33 14.45
C LEU A 193 14.29 -11.58 13.31
N ASN A 194 14.77 -10.40 12.93
CA ASN A 194 14.11 -9.61 11.89
C ASN A 194 14.25 -10.22 10.50
N MET A 195 15.38 -10.85 10.20
CA MET A 195 15.55 -11.64 8.98
C MET A 195 14.62 -12.86 8.99
N ALA A 196 14.35 -13.49 10.12
CA ALA A 196 13.31 -14.51 10.22
C ALA A 196 11.90 -13.92 9.96
N LEU A 197 11.57 -12.82 10.64
CA LEU A 197 10.24 -12.21 10.60
C LEU A 197 9.89 -11.59 9.25
N ILE A 198 10.84 -11.00 8.51
CA ILE A 198 10.55 -10.26 7.27
C ILE A 198 9.90 -11.11 6.17
N LEU A 199 10.10 -12.44 6.21
CA LEU A 199 9.50 -13.39 5.26
C LEU A 199 8.03 -13.71 5.57
N LEU A 200 7.61 -13.67 6.83
CA LEU A 200 6.27 -14.11 7.23
C LEU A 200 5.15 -13.20 6.67
N PRO A 201 5.26 -11.86 6.70
CA PRO A 201 4.20 -10.99 6.20
C PRO A 201 3.99 -11.10 4.69
N VAL A 202 5.01 -11.50 3.93
CA VAL A 202 4.91 -11.70 2.47
C VAL A 202 4.39 -13.08 2.09
N CYS A 203 4.19 -13.98 3.07
CA CYS A 203 3.49 -15.24 2.91
C CYS A 203 1.97 -15.02 2.88
N ARG A 204 1.44 -14.44 1.79
CA ARG A 204 0.06 -13.93 1.74
C ARG A 204 -1.00 -15.01 1.94
N ASN A 205 -0.71 -16.26 1.56
CA ASN A 205 -1.68 -17.35 1.71
C ASN A 205 -1.77 -17.77 3.17
N THR A 206 -0.61 -17.91 3.82
CA THR A 206 -0.52 -18.19 5.25
C THR A 206 -1.16 -17.07 6.06
N VAL A 207 -0.87 -15.80 5.75
CA VAL A 207 -1.50 -14.64 6.41
C VAL A 207 -3.02 -14.64 6.24
N THR A 208 -3.52 -14.88 5.02
CA THR A 208 -4.96 -14.94 4.75
C THR A 208 -5.63 -16.11 5.49
N TRP A 209 -4.95 -17.26 5.54
CA TRP A 209 -5.41 -18.43 6.28
C TRP A 209 -5.48 -18.14 7.79
N LEU A 210 -4.42 -17.56 8.37
CA LEU A 210 -4.40 -17.16 9.77
C LEU A 210 -5.55 -16.20 10.09
N ARG A 211 -5.76 -15.17 9.27
CA ARG A 211 -6.86 -14.22 9.44
C ARG A 211 -8.24 -14.88 9.42
N ASN A 212 -8.49 -15.78 8.46
CA ASN A 212 -9.84 -16.29 8.20
C ASN A 212 -10.18 -17.58 8.94
N LYS A 213 -9.17 -18.38 9.33
CA LYS A 213 -9.36 -19.71 9.94
C LYS A 213 -9.02 -19.75 11.42
N THR A 214 -8.35 -18.73 11.96
CA THR A 214 -7.98 -18.68 13.37
C THR A 214 -8.59 -17.46 14.05
N ARG A 215 -8.69 -17.49 15.38
CA ARG A 215 -9.12 -16.33 16.18
C ARG A 215 -8.02 -15.26 16.33
N LEU A 216 -6.84 -15.46 15.75
CA LEU A 216 -5.71 -14.53 15.85
C LEU A 216 -6.00 -13.17 15.21
N GLY A 217 -6.92 -13.09 14.25
CA GLY A 217 -7.34 -11.81 13.64
C GLY A 217 -7.98 -10.82 14.63
N ALA A 218 -8.42 -11.29 15.80
CA ALA A 218 -8.91 -10.41 16.87
C ALA A 218 -7.79 -9.64 17.60
N VAL A 219 -6.54 -10.13 17.53
CA VAL A 219 -5.39 -9.57 18.26
C VAL A 219 -4.30 -9.05 17.32
N VAL A 220 -4.17 -9.65 16.13
CA VAL A 220 -3.12 -9.34 15.16
C VAL A 220 -3.73 -8.68 13.91
N PRO A 221 -3.29 -7.46 13.54
CA PRO A 221 -3.81 -6.76 12.37
C PRO A 221 -3.16 -7.29 11.08
N PHE A 222 -3.59 -8.47 10.64
CA PHE A 222 -3.03 -9.16 9.46
C PHE A 222 -3.13 -8.37 8.15
N ASP A 223 -4.06 -7.42 8.05
CA ASP A 223 -4.23 -6.56 6.88
C ASP A 223 -3.07 -5.55 6.69
N ASP A 224 -2.28 -5.32 7.75
CA ASP A 224 -1.09 -4.45 7.72
C ASP A 224 0.22 -5.22 7.52
N ASN A 225 0.16 -6.48 7.10
CA ASN A 225 1.34 -7.32 6.88
C ASN A 225 2.44 -6.63 6.05
N LEU A 226 2.10 -5.96 4.95
CA LEU A 226 3.08 -5.25 4.11
C LEU A 226 3.63 -3.98 4.77
N ASN A 227 2.85 -3.32 5.63
CA ASN A 227 3.36 -2.19 6.41
C ASN A 227 4.33 -2.67 7.49
N PHE A 228 3.99 -3.77 8.17
CA PHE A 228 4.89 -4.41 9.12
C PHE A 228 6.19 -4.90 8.45
N HIS A 229 6.14 -5.46 7.24
CA HIS A 229 7.32 -5.82 6.45
C HIS A 229 8.28 -4.63 6.25
N LYS A 230 7.77 -3.44 5.94
CA LYS A 230 8.58 -2.22 5.79
C LYS A 230 9.20 -1.76 7.11
N VAL A 231 8.45 -1.87 8.21
CA VAL A 231 8.95 -1.52 9.55
C VAL A 231 10.07 -2.47 9.98
N VAL A 232 9.91 -3.77 9.75
CA VAL A 232 10.97 -4.77 9.98
C VAL A 232 12.18 -4.49 9.09
N ALA A 233 11.99 -4.10 7.82
CA ALA A 233 13.10 -3.71 6.93
C ALA A 233 13.89 -2.49 7.45
N LEU A 234 13.21 -1.52 8.06
CA LEU A 234 13.86 -0.39 8.73
C LEU A 234 14.71 -0.86 9.91
N ALA A 235 14.18 -1.74 10.77
CA ALA A 235 14.95 -2.31 11.89
C ALA A 235 16.15 -3.13 11.40
N ILE A 236 16.02 -3.86 10.29
CA ILE A 236 17.14 -4.56 9.66
C ILE A 236 18.21 -3.55 9.23
N THR A 237 17.85 -2.45 8.58
CA THR A 237 18.82 -1.40 8.19
C THR A 237 19.60 -0.88 9.40
N ILE A 238 18.90 -0.56 10.49
CA ILE A 238 19.51 -0.07 11.73
C ILE A 238 20.42 -1.14 12.34
N GLY A 239 19.94 -2.38 12.44
CA GLY A 239 20.69 -3.50 12.98
C GLY A 239 21.96 -3.80 12.18
N VAL A 240 21.88 -3.78 10.85
CA VAL A 240 23.03 -3.97 9.94
C VAL A 240 24.06 -2.85 10.15
N GLY A 241 23.60 -1.60 10.27
CA GLY A 241 24.47 -0.47 10.58
C GLY A 241 25.22 -0.66 11.90
N ILE A 242 24.51 -0.93 12.99
CA ILE A 242 25.11 -1.14 14.31
C ILE A 242 26.08 -2.34 14.28
N HIS A 243 25.65 -3.48 13.72
CA HIS A 243 26.46 -4.70 13.62
C HIS A 243 27.74 -4.50 12.80
N GLY A 244 27.59 -3.98 11.58
CA GLY A 244 28.70 -3.77 10.65
C GLY A 244 29.68 -2.72 11.14
N MET A 245 29.20 -1.56 11.60
CA MET A 245 30.07 -0.52 12.16
C MET A 245 30.80 -1.00 13.42
N SER A 246 30.13 -1.73 14.32
CA SER A 246 30.77 -2.25 15.53
C SER A 246 31.90 -3.25 15.21
N HIS A 247 31.77 -4.04 14.14
CA HIS A 247 32.84 -4.92 13.69
C HIS A 247 33.97 -4.15 12.98
N LEU A 248 33.64 -3.40 11.92
CA LEU A 248 34.61 -2.77 11.03
C LEU A 248 35.33 -1.57 11.68
N ALA A 249 34.58 -0.69 12.33
CA ALA A 249 35.13 0.56 12.86
C ALA A 249 35.68 0.43 14.29
N CYS A 250 35.38 -0.67 15.00
CA CYS A 250 35.78 -0.81 16.40
C CYS A 250 36.40 -2.16 16.76
N SER A 251 35.71 -3.29 16.53
CA SER A 251 36.20 -4.60 16.99
C SER A 251 37.49 -5.02 16.29
N PHE A 252 37.57 -4.90 14.96
CA PHE A 252 38.77 -5.28 14.20
C PHE A 252 39.97 -4.36 14.50
N PRO A 253 39.83 -3.02 14.55
CA PRO A 253 40.92 -2.16 15.00
C PRO A 253 41.44 -2.51 16.41
N GLN A 254 40.55 -2.83 17.36
CA GLN A 254 40.96 -3.21 18.72
C GLN A 254 41.72 -4.54 18.76
N LEU A 255 41.31 -5.53 17.97
CA LEU A 255 42.04 -6.81 17.86
C LEU A 255 43.44 -6.62 17.27
N LEU A 256 43.58 -5.73 16.28
CA LEU A 256 44.84 -5.50 15.58
C LEU A 256 45.87 -4.75 16.44
N HIS A 257 45.42 -3.85 17.32
CA HIS A 257 46.29 -3.04 18.20
C HIS A 257 46.37 -3.58 19.63
N ALA A 258 45.79 -4.75 19.92
CA ALA A 258 45.89 -5.37 21.23
C ALA A 258 47.35 -5.73 21.54
N SER A 259 47.80 -5.52 22.79
CA SER A 259 49.07 -6.08 23.26
C SER A 259 49.00 -7.60 23.24
N ARG A 260 50.15 -8.28 23.11
CA ARG A 260 50.22 -9.75 23.05
C ARG A 260 49.53 -10.42 24.23
N GLU A 261 49.76 -9.93 25.44
CA GLU A 261 49.10 -10.40 26.67
C GLU A 261 47.57 -10.24 26.63
N LYS A 262 47.07 -9.12 26.07
CA LYS A 262 45.62 -8.92 25.91
C LYS A 262 45.04 -9.81 24.81
N TYR A 263 45.83 -10.13 23.77
CA TYR A 263 45.40 -10.91 22.63
C TYR A 263 45.40 -12.42 22.90
N GLU A 264 46.27 -12.92 23.79
CA GLU A 264 46.40 -14.36 24.10
C GLU A 264 45.06 -15.10 24.31
N PRO A 265 44.06 -14.56 25.03
CA PRO A 265 42.76 -15.24 25.17
C PRO A 265 41.97 -15.37 23.86
N MET A 266 42.34 -14.64 22.80
CA MET A 266 41.68 -14.59 21.49
C MET A 266 42.25 -15.61 20.51
N GLU A 267 43.44 -16.17 20.77
CA GLU A 267 44.10 -17.16 19.91
C GLU A 267 43.22 -18.39 19.60
N PRO A 268 42.43 -18.94 20.55
CA PRO A 268 41.53 -20.05 20.24
C PRO A 268 40.43 -19.73 19.22
N PHE A 269 40.11 -18.46 19.01
CA PHE A 269 39.04 -18.01 18.11
C PHE A 269 39.57 -17.46 16.78
N PHE A 270 40.72 -16.78 16.81
CA PHE A 270 41.26 -16.05 15.67
C PHE A 270 42.62 -16.55 15.18
N GLY A 271 43.27 -17.47 15.92
CA GLY A 271 44.64 -17.91 15.65
C GLY A 271 45.67 -16.84 16.04
N ASP A 272 46.81 -16.84 15.36
CA ASP A 272 47.86 -15.83 15.57
C ASP A 272 47.35 -14.41 15.27
N GLN A 273 47.84 -13.43 16.03
CA GLN A 273 47.42 -12.04 15.89
C GLN A 273 47.64 -11.50 14.47
N PRO A 274 46.57 -11.09 13.75
CA PRO A 274 46.72 -10.60 12.39
C PRO A 274 47.46 -9.25 12.35
N THR A 275 48.42 -9.15 11.43
CA THR A 275 49.23 -7.93 11.23
C THR A 275 48.54 -6.89 10.33
N SER A 276 47.48 -7.28 9.61
CA SER A 276 46.79 -6.41 8.66
C SER A 276 45.28 -6.46 8.82
N TYR A 277 44.64 -5.30 8.78
CA TYR A 277 43.18 -5.15 8.84
C TYR A 277 42.47 -5.95 7.73
N TRP A 278 43.11 -6.07 6.57
CA TRP A 278 42.60 -6.82 5.43
C TRP A 278 42.40 -8.31 5.70
N HIS A 279 43.07 -8.88 6.72
CA HIS A 279 42.83 -10.25 7.15
C HIS A 279 41.35 -10.45 7.54
N PHE A 280 40.78 -9.55 8.35
CA PHE A 280 39.39 -9.63 8.78
C PHE A 280 38.40 -9.35 7.65
N VAL A 281 38.72 -8.39 6.79
CA VAL A 281 37.88 -7.99 5.64
C VAL A 281 37.82 -9.08 4.56
N LYS A 282 38.96 -9.74 4.28
CA LYS A 282 39.05 -10.84 3.32
C LYS A 282 38.65 -12.20 3.91
N GLY A 283 38.48 -12.29 5.23
CA GLY A 283 37.90 -13.45 5.88
C GLY A 283 36.46 -13.71 5.43
N TRP A 284 35.96 -14.92 5.70
CA TRP A 284 34.62 -15.34 5.28
C TRP A 284 33.53 -14.39 5.77
N GLU A 285 33.59 -13.95 7.02
CA GLU A 285 32.62 -13.04 7.64
C GLU A 285 32.68 -11.64 7.04
N GLY A 286 33.88 -11.14 6.74
CA GLY A 286 34.09 -9.85 6.12
C GLY A 286 33.52 -9.80 4.71
N ILE A 287 33.89 -10.75 3.85
CA ILE A 287 33.41 -10.81 2.46
C ILE A 287 31.90 -11.02 2.43
N THR A 288 31.38 -12.02 3.14
CA THR A 288 29.94 -12.30 3.14
C THR A 288 29.15 -11.11 3.70
N GLY A 289 29.63 -10.48 4.78
CA GLY A 289 29.01 -9.29 5.38
C GLY A 289 28.95 -8.11 4.43
N ILE A 290 30.08 -7.74 3.81
CA ILE A 290 30.15 -6.61 2.88
C ILE A 290 29.29 -6.84 1.64
N VAL A 291 29.37 -8.04 1.05
CA VAL A 291 28.54 -8.39 -0.13
C VAL A 291 27.06 -8.32 0.22
N MET A 292 26.63 -8.85 1.38
CA MET A 292 25.25 -8.73 1.84
C MET A 292 24.82 -7.26 1.98
N VAL A 293 25.64 -6.41 2.61
CA VAL A 293 25.34 -4.99 2.79
C VAL A 293 25.17 -4.28 1.45
N VAL A 294 26.04 -4.53 0.48
CA VAL A 294 25.96 -3.93 -0.86
C VAL A 294 24.67 -4.37 -1.58
N LEU A 295 24.37 -5.67 -1.58
CA LEU A 295 23.15 -6.18 -2.21
C LEU A 295 21.88 -5.63 -1.55
N MET A 296 21.87 -5.56 -0.21
CA MET A 296 20.75 -4.98 0.54
C MET A 296 20.60 -3.48 0.28
N ALA A 297 21.70 -2.72 0.19
CA ALA A 297 21.66 -1.30 -0.14
C ALA A 297 21.03 -1.06 -1.52
N ILE A 298 21.39 -1.86 -2.52
CA ILE A 298 20.77 -1.83 -3.86
C ILE A 298 19.27 -2.14 -3.76
N ALA A 299 18.91 -3.24 -3.11
CA ALA A 299 17.52 -3.67 -2.98
C ALA A 299 16.66 -2.62 -2.24
N PHE A 300 17.13 -2.09 -1.10
CA PHE A 300 16.39 -1.13 -0.28
C PHE A 300 16.27 0.25 -0.95
N THR A 301 17.31 0.68 -1.67
CA THR A 301 17.26 1.93 -2.45
C THR A 301 16.19 1.84 -3.53
N LEU A 302 16.16 0.73 -4.28
CA LEU A 302 15.16 0.48 -5.31
C LEU A 302 13.78 0.12 -4.74
N ALA A 303 13.70 -0.28 -3.46
CA ALA A 303 12.44 -0.47 -2.71
C ALA A 303 11.73 0.85 -2.38
N SER A 304 12.50 1.93 -2.25
CA SER A 304 12.01 3.20 -1.73
C SER A 304 10.89 3.77 -2.59
N SER A 305 9.95 4.46 -1.95
CA SER A 305 8.77 5.02 -2.62
C SER A 305 9.15 6.02 -3.72
N SER A 306 10.24 6.77 -3.54
CA SER A 306 10.76 7.74 -4.50
C SER A 306 11.21 7.09 -5.81
N PHE A 307 11.97 6.00 -5.75
CA PHE A 307 12.43 5.28 -6.94
C PHE A 307 11.31 4.44 -7.56
N ARG A 308 10.49 3.78 -6.74
CA ARG A 308 9.37 2.97 -7.22
C ARG A 308 8.26 3.79 -7.89
N ARG A 309 8.01 5.02 -7.42
CA ARG A 309 6.99 5.94 -7.96
C ARG A 309 7.56 7.02 -8.91
N ASN A 310 8.81 6.85 -9.34
CA ASN A 310 9.48 7.71 -10.33
C ASN A 310 9.51 9.21 -9.97
N ARG A 311 9.80 9.54 -8.71
CA ARG A 311 10.03 10.94 -8.28
C ARG A 311 11.47 11.41 -8.46
N VAL A 312 12.36 10.56 -8.96
CA VAL A 312 13.79 10.85 -9.17
C VAL A 312 14.13 10.70 -10.65
N ASN A 313 14.53 11.79 -11.29
CA ASN A 313 15.01 11.78 -12.67
C ASN A 313 16.47 11.32 -12.69
N LEU A 314 16.71 10.05 -13.02
CA LEU A 314 18.06 9.49 -13.18
C LEU A 314 18.63 9.79 -14.58
N PRO A 315 19.94 10.08 -14.70
CA PRO A 315 20.61 10.23 -15.99
C PRO A 315 20.64 8.91 -16.77
N LYS A 316 20.70 8.96 -18.11
CA LYS A 316 20.87 7.77 -18.96
C LYS A 316 22.25 7.14 -18.68
N PRO A 317 22.38 5.80 -18.55
CA PRO A 317 21.40 4.77 -18.93
C PRO A 317 20.45 4.30 -17.80
N LEU A 318 20.56 4.87 -16.60
CA LEU A 318 19.81 4.44 -15.41
C LEU A 318 18.31 4.77 -15.44
N ASN A 319 17.87 5.56 -16.42
CA ASN A 319 16.45 5.85 -16.64
C ASN A 319 15.62 4.62 -17.09
N LYS A 320 16.25 3.53 -17.55
CA LYS A 320 15.55 2.24 -17.78
C LYS A 320 15.27 1.48 -16.48
N LEU A 321 15.92 1.87 -15.37
CA LEU A 321 15.77 1.25 -14.05
C LEU A 321 14.56 1.81 -13.26
N THR A 322 13.76 2.71 -13.84
CA THR A 322 12.62 3.33 -13.14
C THR A 322 11.31 2.63 -13.52
N ARG A 323 11.09 1.44 -12.96
CA ARG A 323 9.78 0.77 -12.96
C ARG A 323 9.69 -0.26 -11.84
N PHE A 324 8.48 -0.72 -11.58
CA PHE A 324 8.17 -1.93 -10.82
C PHE A 324 9.11 -3.11 -11.13
N ASN A 325 9.56 -3.29 -12.39
CA ASN A 325 10.51 -4.34 -12.75
C ASN A 325 11.87 -4.22 -12.03
N ALA A 326 12.42 -3.02 -11.89
CA ALA A 326 13.69 -2.83 -11.21
C ALA A 326 13.57 -3.12 -9.71
N PHE A 327 12.46 -2.71 -9.09
CA PHE A 327 12.10 -3.11 -7.73
C PHE A 327 12.02 -4.64 -7.60
N TRP A 328 11.33 -5.30 -8.53
CA TRP A 328 11.13 -6.75 -8.49
C TRP A 328 12.45 -7.52 -8.61
N TRP A 329 13.25 -7.23 -9.64
CA TRP A 329 14.53 -7.89 -9.87
C TRP A 329 15.54 -7.61 -8.77
N SER A 330 15.60 -6.37 -8.25
CA SER A 330 16.48 -6.05 -7.13
C SER A 330 16.02 -6.71 -5.84
N HIS A 331 14.72 -6.89 -5.62
CA HIS A 331 14.25 -7.61 -4.44
C HIS A 331 14.66 -9.07 -4.49
N LEU A 332 14.68 -9.73 -5.67
CA LEU A 332 15.13 -11.13 -5.81
C LEU A 332 16.57 -11.36 -5.33
N LEU A 333 17.39 -10.31 -5.19
CA LEU A 333 18.70 -10.39 -4.53
C LEU A 333 18.60 -10.94 -3.09
N PHE A 334 17.42 -10.91 -2.46
CA PHE A 334 17.19 -11.56 -1.18
C PHE A 334 17.62 -13.03 -1.18
N ILE A 335 17.46 -13.77 -2.29
CA ILE A 335 17.88 -15.18 -2.38
C ILE A 335 19.39 -15.32 -2.13
N ILE A 336 20.18 -14.44 -2.75
CA ILE A 336 21.63 -14.39 -2.58
C ILE A 336 21.97 -13.95 -1.15
N VAL A 337 21.30 -12.91 -0.63
CA VAL A 337 21.51 -12.42 0.74
C VAL A 337 21.26 -13.50 1.79
N TYR A 338 20.18 -14.28 1.68
CA TYR A 338 19.90 -15.37 2.62
C TYR A 338 20.91 -16.52 2.52
N THR A 339 21.37 -16.83 1.32
CA THR A 339 22.44 -17.83 1.11
C THR A 339 23.73 -17.36 1.81
N LEU A 340 24.12 -16.10 1.61
CA LEU A 340 25.27 -15.51 2.27
C LEU A 340 25.07 -15.39 3.79
N LEU A 341 23.86 -15.11 4.27
CA LEU A 341 23.55 -15.04 5.71
C LEU A 341 23.75 -16.40 6.40
N ILE A 342 23.36 -17.49 5.74
CA ILE A 342 23.59 -18.85 6.23
C ILE A 342 25.09 -19.13 6.29
N VAL A 343 25.84 -18.84 5.21
CA VAL A 343 27.30 -19.02 5.18
C VAL A 343 27.99 -18.17 6.27
N HIS A 344 27.59 -16.91 6.41
CA HIS A 344 28.07 -15.98 7.44
C HIS A 344 27.80 -16.52 8.86
N GLY A 345 26.61 -17.08 9.09
CA GLY A 345 26.25 -17.72 10.37
C GLY A 345 26.97 -19.05 10.65
N ILE A 346 27.37 -19.79 9.61
CA ILE A 346 28.11 -21.05 9.75
C ILE A 346 29.61 -20.80 9.97
N LYS A 347 30.19 -19.76 9.38
CA LYS A 347 31.63 -19.52 9.42
C LYS A 347 32.14 -18.64 10.56
N LEU A 348 31.28 -18.25 11.50
CA LEU A 348 31.59 -17.37 12.66
C LEU A 348 32.89 -17.69 13.43
N TYR A 349 33.71 -16.65 13.67
CA TYR A 349 34.90 -16.64 14.54
C TYR A 349 34.64 -17.07 15.98
N LEU A 350 33.61 -16.52 16.63
CA LEU A 350 33.46 -16.64 18.10
C LEU A 350 32.64 -17.84 18.56
N THR A 351 32.18 -18.69 17.64
CA THR A 351 31.29 -19.82 17.96
C THR A 351 31.52 -20.92 16.95
N HIS A 352 32.23 -21.97 17.33
CA HIS A 352 32.59 -23.06 16.41
C HIS A 352 31.59 -24.22 16.48
N LYS A 353 31.00 -24.50 17.64
CA LYS A 353 30.08 -25.62 17.82
C LYS A 353 28.76 -25.39 17.07
N TRP A 354 28.36 -26.36 16.24
CA TRP A 354 27.22 -26.20 15.32
C TRP A 354 25.89 -25.95 16.04
N TYR A 355 25.68 -26.57 17.20
CA TYR A 355 24.46 -26.44 17.99
C TYR A 355 24.37 -25.11 18.75
N GLU A 356 25.47 -24.37 18.90
CA GLU A 356 25.47 -23.02 19.47
C GLU A 356 25.25 -21.92 18.42
N LYS A 357 25.33 -22.28 17.12
CA LYS A 357 25.09 -21.36 16.01
C LYS A 357 23.59 -21.16 15.82
N THR A 358 23.05 -20.11 16.43
CA THR A 358 21.60 -19.89 16.41
C THR A 358 21.03 -19.44 15.06
N THR A 359 21.84 -18.93 14.11
CA THR A 359 21.34 -18.34 12.84
C THR A 359 20.43 -19.29 12.06
N TRP A 360 20.81 -20.56 11.88
CA TRP A 360 19.98 -21.51 11.13
C TRP A 360 18.67 -21.84 11.86
N MET A 361 18.68 -21.82 13.21
CA MET A 361 17.51 -22.09 14.03
C MET A 361 16.43 -21.02 13.86
N TYR A 362 16.82 -19.74 13.77
CA TYR A 362 15.89 -18.64 13.49
C TYR A 362 15.31 -18.76 12.07
N LEU A 363 16.11 -19.20 11.10
CA LEU A 363 15.76 -19.11 9.68
C LEU A 363 15.00 -20.34 9.16
N VAL A 364 15.16 -21.53 9.76
CA VAL A 364 14.62 -22.78 9.20
C VAL A 364 13.11 -22.75 9.06
N ILE A 365 12.37 -22.32 10.09
CA ILE A 365 10.89 -22.30 10.06
C ILE A 365 10.37 -21.27 9.03
N PRO A 366 10.77 -19.97 9.07
CA PRO A 366 10.28 -18.99 8.11
C PRO A 366 10.66 -19.29 6.66
N ILE A 367 11.88 -19.78 6.40
CA ILE A 367 12.29 -20.15 5.04
C ILE A 367 11.47 -21.33 4.55
N THR A 368 11.26 -22.36 5.38
CA THR A 368 10.46 -23.53 4.99
C THR A 368 9.02 -23.13 4.70
N LEU A 369 8.42 -22.27 5.54
CA LEU A 369 7.07 -21.74 5.30
C LEU A 369 6.99 -20.91 4.00
N TYR A 370 7.97 -20.03 3.77
CA TYR A 370 8.03 -19.21 2.56
C TYR A 370 8.18 -20.08 1.31
N VAL A 371 9.15 -21.00 1.29
CA VAL A 371 9.40 -21.91 0.17
C VAL A 371 8.18 -22.82 -0.05
N GLY A 372 7.61 -23.39 1.00
CA GLY A 372 6.40 -24.20 0.93
C GLY A 372 5.23 -23.44 0.30
N GLU A 373 5.00 -22.18 0.70
CA GLU A 373 3.96 -21.36 0.08
C GLU A 373 4.24 -21.11 -1.41
N ARG A 374 5.49 -20.83 -1.78
CA ARG A 374 5.88 -20.63 -3.19
C ARG A 374 5.72 -21.91 -4.01
N LEU A 375 6.10 -23.07 -3.47
CA LEU A 375 5.93 -24.37 -4.11
C LEU A 375 4.44 -24.70 -4.30
N ILE A 376 3.60 -24.49 -3.29
CA ILE A 376 2.15 -24.68 -3.41
C ILE A 376 1.58 -23.82 -4.54
N ARG A 377 2.00 -22.55 -4.65
CA ARG A 377 1.57 -21.69 -5.76
C ARG A 377 1.99 -22.25 -7.11
N VAL A 378 3.21 -22.76 -7.25
CA VAL A 378 3.72 -23.36 -8.50
C VAL A 378 2.96 -24.64 -8.83
N CYS A 379 2.76 -25.53 -7.86
CA CYS A 379 2.02 -26.79 -8.03
C CYS A 379 0.54 -26.56 -8.38
N GLN A 380 -0.07 -25.50 -7.86
CA GLN A 380 -1.46 -25.13 -8.18
C GLN A 380 -1.58 -24.27 -9.44
N SER A 381 -0.45 -23.81 -9.98
CA SER A 381 -0.45 -23.00 -11.17
C SER A 381 -0.73 -23.90 -12.37
N ASN A 382 -1.83 -23.62 -13.05
CA ASN A 382 -2.19 -24.32 -14.27
C ASN A 382 -1.93 -23.39 -15.44
N ILE A 383 -0.89 -23.72 -16.21
CA ILE A 383 -0.63 -23.11 -17.52
C ILE A 383 -1.58 -23.80 -18.51
N LYS A 384 -2.54 -23.05 -19.05
CA LYS A 384 -3.44 -23.55 -20.09
C LYS A 384 -3.29 -22.72 -21.36
N PRO A 385 -3.09 -23.36 -22.52
CA PRO A 385 -3.15 -22.65 -23.79
C PRO A 385 -4.58 -22.15 -24.03
N VAL A 386 -4.72 -20.93 -24.57
CA VAL A 386 -5.99 -20.34 -24.97
C VAL A 386 -5.88 -19.77 -26.37
N LYS A 387 -7.01 -19.79 -27.09
CA LYS A 387 -7.17 -19.13 -28.38
C LYS A 387 -7.76 -17.74 -28.16
N ILE A 388 -7.29 -16.75 -28.92
CA ILE A 388 -8.00 -15.48 -29.00
C ILE A 388 -9.26 -15.68 -29.83
N LEU A 389 -10.41 -15.31 -29.26
CA LEU A 389 -11.69 -15.27 -29.95
C LEU A 389 -11.91 -13.92 -30.63
N THR A 390 -11.49 -12.83 -29.99
CA THR A 390 -11.61 -11.49 -30.56
C THR A 390 -10.58 -10.56 -29.94
N ALA A 391 -9.91 -9.77 -30.75
CA ALA A 391 -9.15 -8.61 -30.32
C ALA A 391 -9.84 -7.33 -30.80
N ALA A 392 -9.96 -6.32 -29.92
CA ALA A 392 -10.54 -5.03 -30.26
C ALA A 392 -9.72 -3.88 -29.66
N ILE A 393 -9.61 -2.76 -30.38
CA ILE A 393 -8.94 -1.55 -29.91
C ILE A 393 -10.00 -0.49 -29.61
N TYR A 394 -9.95 0.06 -28.40
CA TYR A 394 -10.81 1.16 -27.98
C TYR A 394 -10.08 2.52 -28.00
N PRO A 395 -10.82 3.63 -28.17
CA PRO A 395 -10.30 4.98 -27.99
C PRO A 395 -9.60 5.11 -26.62
N GLY A 396 -8.42 5.74 -26.59
CA GLY A 396 -7.60 5.82 -25.38
C GLY A 396 -6.50 4.74 -25.23
N ASN A 397 -6.13 4.07 -26.33
CA ASN A 397 -5.03 3.09 -26.36
C ASN A 397 -5.26 1.89 -25.42
N VAL A 398 -6.47 1.35 -25.46
CA VAL A 398 -6.86 0.14 -24.71
C VAL A 398 -7.10 -0.99 -25.70
N LEU A 399 -6.37 -2.09 -25.52
CA LEU A 399 -6.56 -3.36 -26.22
C LEU A 399 -7.44 -4.26 -25.36
N THR A 400 -8.55 -4.73 -25.92
CA THR A 400 -9.41 -5.74 -25.30
C THR A 400 -9.17 -7.07 -25.98
N LEU A 401 -8.87 -8.10 -25.19
CA LEU A 401 -8.67 -9.47 -25.66
C LEU A 401 -9.77 -10.35 -25.08
N HIS A 402 -10.54 -10.99 -25.96
CA HIS A 402 -11.47 -12.07 -25.62
C HIS A 402 -10.79 -13.39 -25.96
N MET A 403 -10.70 -14.28 -24.98
CA MET A 403 -10.00 -15.56 -25.07
C MET A 403 -10.94 -16.70 -24.73
N SER A 404 -10.69 -17.87 -25.34
CA SER A 404 -11.43 -19.09 -25.04
C SER A 404 -11.25 -19.47 -23.57
N LYS A 405 -12.34 -19.78 -22.85
CA LYS A 405 -12.27 -20.26 -21.47
C LYS A 405 -11.84 -21.73 -21.44
N PRO A 406 -10.68 -22.08 -20.84
CA PRO A 406 -10.25 -23.47 -20.77
C PRO A 406 -11.25 -24.34 -19.99
N GLN A 407 -11.37 -25.61 -20.36
CA GLN A 407 -12.23 -26.55 -19.63
C GLN A 407 -11.81 -26.65 -18.15
N GLY A 408 -12.79 -26.57 -17.25
CA GLY A 408 -12.58 -26.57 -15.80
C GLY A 408 -11.99 -25.26 -15.23
N PHE A 409 -11.86 -24.20 -16.01
CA PHE A 409 -11.39 -22.91 -15.53
C PHE A 409 -12.48 -22.20 -14.71
N LYS A 410 -12.29 -22.14 -13.39
CA LYS A 410 -13.17 -21.44 -12.44
C LYS A 410 -12.44 -20.23 -11.86
N TYR A 411 -13.13 -19.10 -11.78
CA TYR A 411 -12.62 -17.86 -11.18
C TYR A 411 -13.75 -17.07 -10.48
N LYS A 412 -13.37 -16.08 -9.67
CA LYS A 412 -14.29 -15.14 -9.00
C LYS A 412 -14.07 -13.73 -9.55
N SER A 413 -15.13 -12.91 -9.55
CA SER A 413 -15.05 -11.50 -9.97
C SER A 413 -13.95 -10.74 -9.23
N GLY A 414 -13.17 -9.95 -9.97
CA GLY A 414 -12.03 -9.20 -9.44
C GLY A 414 -10.73 -9.99 -9.30
N GLN A 415 -10.68 -11.26 -9.73
CA GLN A 415 -9.42 -11.96 -9.92
C GLN A 415 -8.70 -11.49 -11.19
N TYR A 416 -7.41 -11.77 -11.24
CA TYR A 416 -6.53 -11.45 -12.37
C TYR A 416 -5.85 -12.74 -12.85
N ILE A 417 -5.38 -12.72 -14.09
CA ILE A 417 -4.66 -13.80 -14.75
C ILE A 417 -3.32 -13.29 -15.22
N PHE A 418 -2.34 -14.18 -15.30
CA PHE A 418 -1.10 -13.87 -16.01
C PHE A 418 -1.24 -14.34 -17.46
N VAL A 419 -0.97 -13.42 -18.37
CA VAL A 419 -1.03 -13.64 -19.81
C VAL A 419 0.41 -13.68 -20.35
N ASN A 420 0.72 -14.72 -21.10
CA ASN A 420 1.92 -14.81 -21.92
C ASN A 420 1.52 -14.93 -23.40
N CYS A 421 2.20 -14.16 -24.24
CA CYS A 421 2.07 -14.18 -25.70
C CYS A 421 3.41 -14.61 -26.28
N GLU A 422 3.46 -15.82 -26.82
CA GLU A 422 4.71 -16.43 -27.29
C GLU A 422 5.35 -15.65 -28.46
N ALA A 423 4.53 -15.02 -29.29
CA ALA A 423 4.94 -14.18 -30.41
C ALA A 423 5.59 -12.85 -29.98
N VAL A 424 5.27 -12.34 -28.78
CA VAL A 424 5.93 -11.15 -28.21
C VAL A 424 7.14 -11.53 -27.37
N SER A 425 6.97 -12.50 -26.47
CA SER A 425 8.02 -12.94 -25.56
C SER A 425 7.70 -14.32 -24.98
N ARG A 426 8.63 -15.27 -25.13
CA ARG A 426 8.44 -16.66 -24.66
C ARG A 426 8.42 -16.80 -23.14
N PHE A 427 9.03 -15.87 -22.41
CA PHE A 427 9.29 -16.01 -20.98
C PHE A 427 8.64 -14.94 -20.11
N GLU A 428 8.09 -13.88 -20.69
CA GLU A 428 7.49 -12.79 -19.92
C GLU A 428 5.99 -13.01 -19.67
N TRP A 429 5.57 -12.86 -18.42
CA TRP A 429 4.20 -13.02 -17.97
C TRP A 429 3.70 -11.71 -17.35
N TYR A 430 2.55 -11.22 -17.81
CA TYR A 430 1.99 -9.96 -17.32
C TYR A 430 0.62 -10.18 -16.65
N PRO A 431 0.40 -9.60 -15.45
CA PRO A 431 -0.87 -9.73 -14.76
C PRO A 431 -1.93 -8.76 -15.32
N PHE A 432 -3.13 -9.28 -15.60
CA PHE A 432 -4.28 -8.48 -16.03
C PHE A 432 -5.56 -8.93 -15.32
N PHE A 433 -6.38 -7.96 -14.89
CA PHE A 433 -7.67 -8.25 -14.26
C PHE A 433 -8.64 -8.84 -15.27
N ILE A 434 -9.37 -9.87 -14.84
CA ILE A 434 -10.44 -10.46 -15.64
C ILE A 434 -11.63 -9.49 -15.62
N THR A 435 -12.08 -9.09 -16.80
CA THR A 435 -13.21 -8.18 -16.97
C THR A 435 -14.52 -8.88 -17.32
N SER A 436 -14.49 -10.16 -17.68
CA SER A 436 -15.68 -10.99 -17.93
C SER A 436 -16.27 -11.56 -16.65
N ALA A 437 -17.56 -11.86 -16.65
CA ALA A 437 -18.24 -12.48 -15.53
C ALA A 437 -17.90 -13.99 -15.42
N PRO A 438 -17.83 -14.57 -14.21
CA PRO A 438 -17.49 -15.99 -14.01
C PRO A 438 -18.35 -16.99 -14.78
N MET A 439 -19.58 -16.60 -15.14
CA MET A 439 -20.55 -17.40 -15.88
C MET A 439 -20.35 -17.34 -17.39
N ASP A 440 -19.60 -16.36 -17.90
CA ASP A 440 -19.34 -16.21 -19.33
C ASP A 440 -18.51 -17.41 -19.84
N ASP A 441 -18.73 -17.79 -21.10
CA ASP A 441 -18.03 -18.85 -21.81
C ASP A 441 -16.66 -18.41 -22.37
N TYR A 442 -16.34 -17.13 -22.25
CA TYR A 442 -15.05 -16.54 -22.59
C TYR A 442 -14.38 -15.86 -21.38
N ILE A 443 -13.09 -15.56 -21.54
CA ILE A 443 -12.31 -14.75 -20.60
C ILE A 443 -11.92 -13.45 -21.31
N SER A 444 -12.26 -12.29 -20.74
CA SER A 444 -11.85 -10.99 -21.28
C SER A 444 -10.87 -10.26 -20.38
N VAL A 445 -9.95 -9.52 -20.99
CA VAL A 445 -9.03 -8.59 -20.31
C VAL A 445 -8.95 -7.27 -21.08
N HIS A 446 -8.82 -6.17 -20.34
CA HIS A 446 -8.61 -4.82 -20.90
C HIS A 446 -7.20 -4.33 -20.56
N ILE A 447 -6.40 -4.06 -21.58
CA ILE A 447 -4.96 -3.80 -21.48
C ILE A 447 -4.66 -2.39 -22.00
N ARG A 448 -4.11 -1.52 -21.15
CA ARG A 448 -3.59 -0.20 -21.61
C ARG A 448 -2.23 -0.39 -22.29
N THR A 449 -2.07 0.12 -23.51
CA THR A 449 -0.86 -0.06 -24.33
C THR A 449 0.20 1.02 -24.01
N LEU A 450 0.70 1.01 -22.78
CA LEU A 450 1.65 2.01 -22.27
C LEU A 450 3.13 1.63 -22.43
N GLU A 451 3.45 0.34 -22.28
CA GLU A 451 4.82 -0.17 -22.19
C GLU A 451 5.23 -0.92 -23.46
N TYR A 452 6.52 -1.22 -23.60
CA TYR A 452 7.05 -1.92 -24.77
C TYR A 452 6.30 -3.24 -25.04
N TRP A 453 6.16 -4.10 -24.01
CA TRP A 453 5.47 -5.38 -24.18
C TRP A 453 4.00 -5.21 -24.55
N THR A 454 3.25 -4.30 -23.92
CA THR A 454 1.82 -4.10 -24.23
C THR A 454 1.61 -3.42 -25.58
N ARG A 455 2.59 -2.65 -26.09
CA ARG A 455 2.59 -2.14 -27.47
C ARG A 455 2.85 -3.24 -28.48
N GLN A 456 3.84 -4.11 -28.25
CA GLN A 456 4.11 -5.26 -29.13
C GLN A 456 2.93 -6.23 -29.14
N LEU A 457 2.32 -6.49 -27.98
CA LEU A 457 1.10 -7.28 -27.88
C LEU A 457 -0.02 -6.71 -28.74
N ARG A 458 -0.20 -5.39 -28.73
CA ARG A 458 -1.18 -4.72 -29.60
C ARG A 458 -0.90 -5.03 -31.07
N VAL A 459 0.33 -4.83 -31.52
CA VAL A 459 0.73 -5.07 -32.92
C VAL A 459 0.41 -6.51 -33.31
N VAL A 460 0.94 -7.49 -32.58
CA VAL A 460 0.73 -8.92 -32.85
C VAL A 460 -0.74 -9.34 -32.78
N SER A 461 -1.52 -8.76 -31.87
CA SER A 461 -2.96 -9.06 -31.76
C SER A 461 -3.79 -8.42 -32.88
N THR A 462 -3.19 -7.53 -33.67
CA THR A 462 -3.83 -6.85 -34.80
C THR A 462 -3.21 -7.16 -36.17
N GLU A 463 -2.11 -7.90 -36.21
CA GLU A 463 -1.55 -8.43 -37.44
C GLU A 463 -2.56 -9.43 -38.05
N GLY A 464 -3.09 -9.10 -39.23
CA GLY A 464 -4.13 -9.88 -39.92
C GLY A 464 -5.54 -9.27 -39.91
N CYS A 465 -5.74 -8.09 -39.30
CA CYS A 465 -7.04 -7.42 -39.32
C CYS A 465 -7.29 -6.68 -40.64
N GLN A 466 -8.40 -6.97 -41.32
CA GLN A 466 -8.87 -6.13 -42.41
C GLN A 466 -9.37 -4.77 -41.89
N PRO A 467 -9.19 -3.68 -42.66
CA PRO A 467 -9.71 -2.36 -42.30
C PRO A 467 -11.25 -2.38 -42.19
N PRO A 468 -11.85 -1.51 -41.36
CA PRO A 468 -13.28 -1.55 -41.05
C PRO A 468 -14.16 -1.35 -42.29
N ILE A 469 -15.20 -2.17 -42.42
CA ILE A 469 -16.33 -1.91 -43.33
C ILE A 469 -17.15 -0.78 -42.69
N PRO A 470 -17.41 0.35 -43.38
CA PRO A 470 -18.19 1.44 -42.85
C PRO A 470 -19.68 1.07 -42.86
N THR A 471 -20.15 0.33 -41.87
CA THR A 471 -21.58 0.26 -41.55
C THR A 471 -21.92 1.37 -40.57
N GLY A 472 -22.76 2.31 -41.02
CA GLY A 472 -23.09 3.54 -40.34
C GLY A 472 -23.79 3.37 -38.99
N GLN A 473 -23.78 4.47 -38.23
CA GLN A 473 -24.49 4.73 -36.98
C GLN A 473 -24.01 3.98 -35.73
N SER A 474 -22.74 4.14 -35.37
CA SER A 474 -22.27 4.24 -33.98
C SER A 474 -20.82 4.71 -34.01
N GLY A 475 -20.47 5.79 -33.31
CA GLY A 475 -19.10 6.34 -33.23
C GLY A 475 -18.06 5.44 -32.54
N LEU A 476 -18.29 4.13 -32.49
CA LEU A 476 -17.40 3.11 -31.94
C LEU A 476 -16.69 2.39 -33.08
N LEU A 477 -15.42 2.73 -33.29
CA LEU A 477 -14.49 1.96 -34.12
C LEU A 477 -14.29 0.55 -33.53
N ARG A 478 -15.25 -0.37 -33.75
CA ARG A 478 -15.10 -1.80 -33.45
C ARG A 478 -14.29 -2.44 -34.57
N THR A 479 -12.98 -2.51 -34.41
CA THR A 479 -12.14 -3.45 -35.17
C THR A 479 -12.14 -4.78 -34.41
N GLY A 480 -13.20 -5.58 -34.60
CA GLY A 480 -13.23 -6.95 -34.12
C GLY A 480 -12.39 -7.81 -35.06
N CYS A 481 -11.31 -8.39 -34.55
CA CYS A 481 -10.38 -9.18 -35.36
C CYS A 481 -10.21 -10.57 -34.79
N LEU A 482 -10.18 -11.56 -35.68
CA LEU A 482 -9.80 -12.94 -35.40
C LEU A 482 -8.32 -13.09 -35.80
N PRO A 483 -7.36 -12.88 -34.88
CA PRO A 483 -5.97 -13.08 -35.22
C PRO A 483 -5.71 -14.54 -35.61
N GLU A 484 -4.86 -14.76 -36.61
CA GLU A 484 -4.29 -16.08 -36.90
C GLU A 484 -3.63 -16.65 -35.63
N GLN A 485 -3.53 -17.98 -35.56
CA GLN A 485 -3.31 -18.80 -34.36
C GLN A 485 -2.10 -18.41 -33.48
N VAL A 486 -2.15 -17.27 -32.79
CA VAL A 486 -1.18 -16.91 -31.77
C VAL A 486 -1.53 -17.70 -30.51
N LEU A 487 -0.60 -18.55 -30.08
CA LEU A 487 -0.77 -19.33 -28.87
C LEU A 487 -0.57 -18.45 -27.65
N PHE A 488 -1.67 -18.18 -26.95
CA PHE A 488 -1.63 -17.54 -25.64
C PHE A 488 -1.60 -18.60 -24.56
N LYS A 489 -0.86 -18.33 -23.49
CA LYS A 489 -0.88 -19.16 -22.29
C LYS A 489 -1.47 -18.35 -21.15
N LEU A 490 -2.49 -18.91 -20.51
CA LEU A 490 -3.03 -18.38 -19.27
C LEU A 490 -2.44 -19.15 -18.10
N LEU A 491 -1.87 -18.42 -17.16
CA LEU A 491 -1.48 -18.95 -15.88
C LEU A 491 -2.52 -18.52 -14.85
N ASN A 492 -3.33 -19.49 -14.40
CA ASN A 492 -4.21 -19.27 -13.26
C ASN A 492 -3.41 -19.52 -11.97
N CYS A 493 -3.13 -18.46 -11.21
CA CYS A 493 -2.56 -18.62 -9.88
C CYS A 493 -3.74 -18.68 -8.89
N ILE A 494 -4.16 -19.88 -8.50
CA ILE A 494 -5.37 -20.12 -7.69
C ILE A 494 -5.31 -19.51 -6.27
N LEU A 495 -4.20 -18.88 -5.86
CA LEU A 495 -4.19 -18.06 -4.64
C LEU A 495 -3.86 -16.58 -4.91
N SER A 496 -4.96 -15.81 -4.96
CA SER A 496 -5.14 -14.44 -4.47
C SER A 496 -3.87 -13.76 -3.96
N LEU A 497 -3.03 -13.30 -4.87
CA LEU A 497 -2.06 -12.23 -4.63
C LEU A 497 -2.68 -10.95 -5.20
N VAL A 498 -2.61 -9.82 -4.49
CA VAL A 498 -3.10 -8.51 -4.96
C VAL A 498 -4.62 -8.29 -4.81
N LYS A 499 -5.17 -8.53 -3.61
CA LYS A 499 -6.40 -7.82 -3.21
C LYS A 499 -6.12 -6.45 -2.55
N ASP A 500 -4.86 -6.15 -2.15
CA ASP A 500 -4.55 -4.97 -1.32
C ASP A 500 -3.50 -3.99 -1.83
N GLU A 501 -2.84 -4.19 -2.98
CA GLU A 501 -1.84 -3.22 -3.50
C GLU A 501 -2.27 -2.45 -4.75
N MET A 502 -3.47 -2.72 -5.27
CA MET A 502 -4.18 -1.86 -6.23
C MET A 502 -5.45 -1.32 -5.59
N ASP A 503 -5.22 -0.28 -4.80
CA ASP A 503 -6.03 0.93 -4.78
C ASP A 503 -7.51 0.77 -4.39
N LYS A 504 -7.83 1.14 -3.14
CA LYS A 504 -9.20 1.44 -2.70
C LYS A 504 -9.87 2.48 -3.61
N SER A 505 -9.11 3.27 -4.37
CA SER A 505 -9.61 4.20 -5.38
C SER A 505 -9.94 3.51 -6.71
N LEU A 506 -9.19 2.48 -7.17
CA LEU A 506 -9.55 1.73 -8.39
C LEU A 506 -10.68 0.72 -8.18
N LYS A 507 -10.92 0.17 -6.98
CA LYS A 507 -12.12 -0.67 -6.76
C LYS A 507 -13.40 0.14 -6.88
N ILE A 508 -13.40 1.38 -6.39
CA ILE A 508 -14.52 2.31 -6.56
C ILE A 508 -14.62 2.73 -8.04
N ILE A 509 -13.50 3.06 -8.69
CA ILE A 509 -13.50 3.41 -10.11
C ILE A 509 -13.88 2.22 -11.00
N CYS A 510 -13.52 0.97 -10.70
CA CYS A 510 -13.92 -0.21 -11.47
C CYS A 510 -15.37 -0.61 -11.21
N ILE A 511 -15.89 -0.48 -9.99
CA ILE A 511 -17.32 -0.70 -9.72
C ILE A 511 -18.15 0.40 -10.39
N VAL A 512 -17.68 1.65 -10.36
CA VAL A 512 -18.30 2.78 -11.05
C VAL A 512 -18.19 2.63 -12.57
N LEU A 513 -17.05 2.19 -13.13
CA LEU A 513 -16.88 1.98 -14.57
C LEU A 513 -17.61 0.74 -15.10
N ILE A 514 -17.71 -0.36 -14.33
CA ILE A 514 -18.51 -1.53 -14.73
C ILE A 514 -20.01 -1.18 -14.69
N SER A 515 -20.45 -0.30 -13.79
CA SER A 515 -21.84 0.21 -13.79
C SER A 515 -22.10 1.25 -14.89
N ILE A 516 -21.07 2.02 -15.30
CA ILE A 516 -21.16 2.99 -16.41
C ILE A 516 -21.15 2.28 -17.77
N PHE A 517 -20.28 1.28 -17.99
CA PHE A 517 -20.14 0.62 -19.29
C PHE A 517 -21.19 -0.45 -19.60
N LYS A 518 -21.96 -0.93 -18.60
CA LYS A 518 -23.01 -1.92 -18.84
C LYS A 518 -24.36 -1.30 -19.21
N LYS A 519 -24.51 0.03 -19.12
CA LYS A 519 -25.76 0.72 -19.44
C LYS A 519 -25.93 1.01 -20.94
N ASP A 520 -24.84 1.12 -21.68
CA ASP A 520 -24.86 1.36 -23.14
C ASP A 520 -25.22 0.12 -23.98
N THR A 521 -25.64 -0.99 -23.34
CA THR A 521 -26.18 -2.18 -24.03
C THR A 521 -27.66 -2.43 -23.69
N PHE A 522 -28.31 -1.52 -22.95
CA PHE A 522 -29.74 -1.63 -22.61
C PHE A 522 -30.63 -0.57 -23.28
N GLU A 523 -30.05 0.42 -23.97
CA GLU A 523 -30.81 1.42 -24.78
C GLU A 523 -30.88 1.08 -26.28
N SER A 524 -30.78 -0.20 -26.64
CA SER A 524 -31.13 -0.68 -27.99
C SER A 524 -32.19 -1.80 -27.97
N LEU A 525 -32.95 -1.90 -26.87
CA LEU A 525 -34.06 -2.85 -26.71
C LEU A 525 -35.27 -2.23 -25.99
N LEU A 526 -35.34 -0.91 -26.03
CA LEU A 526 -36.50 -0.02 -25.89
C LEU A 526 -36.31 1.09 -26.92
#